data_AF-A0A3P9PIT4-F1
#
_entry.id   AF-A0A3P9PIT4-F1
#
_cell.length_a   1.000
_cell.length_b   1.000
_cell.length_c   1.000
_cell.angle_alpha   90.00
_cell.angle_beta   90.00
_cell.angle_gamma   90.00
#
_symmetry.space_group_name_H-M   'P 1'
#
loop_
_entity.id
_entity.type
_entity.pdbx_description
1 polymer ?
#
loop_
_entity_poly.entity_id
_entity_poly.type
_entity_poly.pdbx_seq_one_letter_code
_entity_poly.pdbx_strand_id
1 'polypeptide(L)'
;MADYREAPLATRPKTLDPNEYFNLSPDYRRAEEERAALRANLKRQYQLQLNNPHRTELIEDPALTRWVYARANPYPHFRPTKKTSLLGVMFGVVPLFRPLCLLFALCFTDKFNHGPTCLMFIRY
;
A
#
# COMPACT_ATOMS: atom_id res chain seq x y z
N MET A 1 4.38 4.76 36.65
CA MET A 1 4.89 4.31 35.34
C MET A 1 3.77 4.49 34.33
N ALA A 2 4.02 5.04 33.14
CA ALA A 2 2.98 5.17 32.11
C ALA A 2 2.92 3.92 31.24
N ASP A 3 1.73 3.35 31.04
CA ASP A 3 1.54 2.19 30.17
C ASP A 3 1.71 2.58 28.69
N TYR A 4 2.47 1.77 27.93
CA TYR A 4 2.68 2.00 26.50
C TYR A 4 1.41 1.70 25.71
N ARG A 5 0.94 2.66 24.90
CA ARG A 5 -0.19 2.46 23.99
C ARG A 5 0.33 2.29 22.56
N GLU A 6 0.00 1.16 21.95
CA GLU A 6 0.26 0.98 20.51
C GLU A 6 -0.54 1.97 19.65
N ALA A 7 0.07 2.36 18.53
CA ALA A 7 -0.57 3.11 17.46
C ALA A 7 -0.29 2.43 16.11
N PRO A 8 -1.08 2.68 15.05
CA PRO A 8 -0.88 2.03 13.76
C PRO A 8 0.53 2.19 13.15
N LEU A 9 1.22 3.28 13.51
CA LEU A 9 2.59 3.57 13.08
C LEU A 9 3.64 3.37 14.18
N ALA A 10 3.22 3.03 15.41
CA ALA A 10 4.09 2.79 16.55
C ALA A 10 3.72 1.45 17.19
N THR A 11 4.38 0.39 16.74
CA THR A 11 4.18 -0.96 17.26
C THR A 11 4.87 -1.14 18.61
N ARG A 12 4.27 -1.97 19.46
CA ARG A 12 4.84 -2.31 20.77
C ARG A 12 6.20 -3.01 20.62
N PRO A 13 7.22 -2.63 21.41
CA PRO A 13 8.49 -3.34 21.39
C PRO A 13 8.33 -4.76 21.93
N LYS A 14 9.08 -5.72 21.36
CA LYS A 14 8.99 -7.15 21.71
C LYS A 14 9.22 -7.43 23.19
N THR A 15 10.11 -6.69 23.85
CA THR A 15 10.43 -6.86 25.27
C THR A 15 9.27 -6.52 26.19
N LEU A 16 8.32 -5.69 25.74
CA LEU A 16 7.15 -5.29 26.52
C LEU A 16 5.93 -6.17 26.24
N ASP A 17 5.98 -7.04 25.22
CA ASP A 17 4.87 -7.93 24.90
C ASP A 17 4.80 -9.09 25.92
N PRO A 18 3.73 -9.20 26.74
CA PRO A 18 3.60 -10.29 27.70
C PRO A 18 3.53 -11.67 27.05
N ASN A 19 3.08 -11.73 25.79
CA ASN A 19 2.93 -12.98 25.06
C ASN A 19 4.26 -13.66 24.75
N GLU A 20 5.36 -12.89 24.68
CA GLU A 20 6.71 -13.42 24.42
C GLU A 20 7.18 -14.37 25.55
N TYR A 21 6.79 -14.07 26.80
CA TYR A 21 7.31 -14.78 27.98
C TYR A 21 6.29 -15.70 28.65
N PHE A 22 5.03 -15.26 28.80
CA PHE A 22 4.08 -15.91 29.71
C PHE A 22 3.16 -16.94 29.04
N ASN A 23 2.94 -16.87 27.72
CA ASN A 23 1.91 -17.68 27.02
C ASN A 23 2.49 -18.66 25.97
N LEU A 24 3.64 -19.28 26.25
CA LEU A 24 4.33 -20.20 25.33
C LEU A 24 3.74 -21.63 25.35
N SER A 25 2.58 -21.80 24.71
CA SER A 25 1.97 -23.11 24.48
C SER A 25 2.89 -24.03 23.65
N PRO A 26 2.75 -25.36 23.75
CA PRO A 26 3.53 -26.29 22.94
C PRO A 26 3.25 -26.14 21.43
N ASP A 27 2.03 -25.76 21.04
CA ASP A 27 1.68 -25.49 19.64
C ASP A 27 2.38 -24.23 19.12
N TYR A 28 2.51 -23.19 19.94
CA TYR A 28 3.24 -21.97 19.59
C TYR A 28 4.72 -22.27 19.31
N ARG A 29 5.36 -23.09 20.16
CA ARG A 29 6.75 -23.53 19.96
C ARG A 29 6.94 -24.30 18.65
N ARG A 30 6.03 -25.24 18.35
CA ARG A 30 6.05 -25.96 17.06
C ARG A 30 5.94 -25.02 15.87
N ALA A 31 5.05 -24.03 15.92
CA ALA A 31 4.91 -23.05 14.84
C ALA A 31 6.16 -22.16 14.68
N GLU A 32 6.83 -21.77 15.77
CA GLU A 32 8.10 -21.04 15.70
C GLU A 32 9.24 -21.89 15.13
N GLU A 33 9.33 -23.16 15.53
CA GLU A 33 10.30 -24.11 14.98
C GLU A 33 10.08 -24.32 13.48
N GLU A 34 8.84 -24.46 13.02
CA GLU A 34 8.48 -24.55 11.61
C GLU A 34 8.89 -23.28 10.83
N ARG A 35 8.60 -22.09 11.36
CA ARG A 35 9.03 -20.81 10.77
C ARG A 35 10.54 -20.70 10.69
N ALA A 36 11.24 -21.11 11.75
CA ALA A 36 12.70 -21.09 11.81
C ALA A 36 13.31 -22.09 10.81
N ALA A 37 12.75 -23.29 10.69
CA ALA A 37 13.17 -24.30 9.73
C ALA A 37 12.99 -23.82 8.28
N LEU A 38 11.84 -23.20 7.97
CA LEU A 38 11.59 -22.59 6.66
C LEU A 38 12.60 -21.48 6.36
N ARG A 39 12.84 -20.57 7.32
CA ARG A 39 13.81 -19.48 7.18
C ARG A 39 15.23 -20.02 6.96
N ALA A 40 15.63 -21.05 7.70
CA ALA A 40 16.94 -21.67 7.58
C ALA A 40 17.12 -22.34 6.21
N ASN A 41 16.09 -23.02 5.70
CA ASN A 41 16.12 -23.65 4.39
C ASN A 41 16.26 -22.61 3.27
N LEU A 42 15.45 -21.56 3.28
CA LEU A 42 15.54 -20.47 2.29
C LEU A 42 16.90 -19.77 2.33
N LYS A 43 17.44 -19.51 3.53
CA LYS A 43 18.78 -18.94 3.69
C LYS A 43 19.85 -19.87 3.12
N ARG A 44 19.76 -21.18 3.37
CA ARG A 44 20.70 -22.18 2.83
C ARG A 44 20.69 -22.18 1.31
N GLN A 45 19.50 -22.19 0.70
CA GLN A 45 19.33 -22.15 -0.76
C GLN A 45 20.00 -20.90 -1.36
N TYR A 46 19.74 -19.73 -0.78
CA TYR A 46 20.35 -18.48 -1.21
C TYR A 46 21.88 -18.48 -1.07
N GLN A 47 22.40 -18.98 0.06
CA GLN A 47 23.85 -19.05 0.29
C GLN A 47 24.57 -19.99 -0.69
N LEU A 48 23.96 -21.12 -1.06
CA LEU A 48 24.51 -22.04 -2.05
C LEU A 48 24.64 -21.38 -3.44
N GLN A 49 23.64 -20.60 -3.83
CA GLN A 49 23.67 -19.85 -5.09
C GLN A 49 24.71 -18.72 -5.05
N LEU A 50 24.82 -18.03 -3.91
CA LEU A 50 25.77 -16.93 -3.73
C LEU A 50 27.22 -17.40 -3.72
N ASN A 51 27.50 -18.55 -3.09
CA ASN A 51 28.85 -19.07 -2.92
C ASN A 51 29.38 -19.85 -4.15
N ASN A 52 28.63 -19.94 -5.25
CA ASN A 52 29.07 -20.63 -6.45
C ASN A 52 30.11 -19.78 -7.21
N PRO A 53 31.37 -20.25 -7.39
CA PRO A 53 32.42 -19.48 -8.06
C PRO A 53 32.19 -19.31 -9.57
N HIS A 54 31.32 -20.11 -10.19
CA HIS A 54 31.01 -20.02 -11.61
C HIS A 54 29.80 -19.11 -11.91
N ARG A 55 29.32 -18.36 -10.91
CA ARG A 55 28.14 -17.50 -11.07
C ARG A 55 28.48 -16.23 -11.84
N THR A 56 27.83 -16.02 -12.98
CA THR A 56 27.96 -14.80 -13.80
C THR A 56 26.68 -13.95 -13.81
N GLU A 57 25.54 -14.51 -13.41
CA GLU A 57 24.21 -13.86 -13.47
C GLU A 57 23.70 -13.34 -12.12
N LEU A 58 22.60 -12.57 -12.17
CA LEU A 58 21.86 -12.09 -11.00
C LEU A 58 20.96 -13.21 -10.44
N ILE A 59 20.89 -13.32 -9.10
CA ILE A 59 20.01 -14.29 -8.44
C ILE A 59 18.58 -13.77 -8.46
N GLU A 60 17.68 -14.51 -9.11
CA GLU A 60 16.25 -14.19 -9.14
C GLU A 60 15.55 -14.65 -7.86
N ASP A 61 14.86 -13.73 -7.17
CA ASP A 61 14.05 -14.05 -5.99
C ASP A 61 12.59 -14.31 -6.41
N PRO A 62 12.08 -15.55 -6.26
CA PRO A 62 10.69 -15.86 -6.55
C PRO A 62 9.71 -15.07 -5.66
N ALA A 63 10.10 -14.64 -4.46
CA ALA A 63 9.26 -13.82 -3.61
C ALA A 63 9.08 -12.40 -4.17
N LEU A 64 10.15 -11.79 -4.68
CA LEU A 64 10.11 -10.46 -5.28
C LEU A 64 9.28 -10.48 -6.57
N THR A 65 9.51 -11.46 -7.45
CA THR A 65 8.74 -11.59 -8.70
C THR A 65 7.25 -11.80 -8.42
N ARG A 66 6.88 -12.64 -7.45
CA ARG A 66 5.48 -12.81 -7.00
C ARG A 66 4.90 -11.54 -6.42
N TRP A 67 5.68 -10.77 -5.65
CA TRP A 67 5.22 -9.50 -5.07
C TRP A 67 4.99 -8.43 -6.13
N VAL A 68 5.90 -8.30 -7.10
CA VAL A 68 5.73 -7.41 -8.26
C VAL A 68 4.51 -7.84 -9.07
N TYR A 69 4.36 -9.14 -9.34
CA TYR A 69 3.21 -9.70 -10.04
C TYR A 69 1.89 -9.38 -9.32
N ALA A 70 1.84 -9.54 -8.00
CA ALA A 70 0.65 -9.22 -7.19
C ALA A 70 0.26 -7.74 -7.28
N ARG A 71 1.24 -6.82 -7.30
CA ARG A 71 0.97 -5.38 -7.49
C ARG A 71 0.56 -5.03 -8.92
N ALA A 72 1.11 -5.72 -9.91
CA ALA A 72 0.81 -5.49 -11.31
C ALA A 72 -0.56 -6.07 -11.75
N ASN A 73 -1.08 -7.09 -11.06
CA ASN A 73 -2.30 -7.79 -11.44
C ASN A 73 -3.46 -7.63 -10.42
N PRO A 74 -3.95 -6.40 -10.16
CA PRO A 74 -5.06 -6.19 -9.23
C PRO A 74 -6.42 -6.54 -9.85
N TYR A 75 -6.59 -6.41 -11.17
CA TYR A 75 -7.88 -6.52 -11.83
C TYR A 75 -8.55 -7.91 -11.75
N PRO A 76 -7.84 -9.04 -11.89
CA PRO A 76 -8.45 -10.37 -11.77
C PRO A 76 -9.14 -10.65 -10.43
N HIS A 77 -8.68 -10.00 -9.36
CA HIS A 77 -9.22 -10.16 -8.00
C HIS A 77 -10.19 -9.05 -7.61
N PHE A 78 -10.39 -8.06 -8.48
CA PHE A 78 -11.28 -6.93 -8.23
C PHE A 78 -12.75 -7.37 -8.30
N ARG A 79 -13.52 -7.02 -7.27
CA ARG A 79 -14.97 -7.24 -7.24
C ARG A 79 -15.68 -5.89 -7.10
N PRO A 80 -16.61 -5.53 -8.01
CA PRO A 80 -17.40 -4.32 -7.86
C PRO A 80 -18.38 -4.50 -6.68
N THR A 81 -18.09 -3.83 -5.58
CA THR A 81 -18.91 -3.83 -4.36
C THR A 81 -19.28 -2.39 -4.00
N LYS A 82 -20.29 -2.21 -3.14
CA LYS A 82 -20.71 -0.86 -2.69
C LYS A 82 -19.54 -0.06 -2.10
N LYS A 83 -18.64 -0.70 -1.34
CA LYS A 83 -17.47 -0.04 -0.74
C LYS A 83 -16.46 0.42 -1.80
N THR A 84 -16.13 -0.43 -2.78
CA THR A 84 -15.17 -0.09 -3.84
C THR A 84 -15.71 0.97 -4.78
N SER A 85 -17.01 0.92 -5.10
CA SER A 85 -17.70 1.95 -5.89
C SER A 85 -17.74 3.30 -5.15
N LEU A 86 -18.07 3.32 -3.85
CA LEU A 86 -18.07 4.55 -3.05
C LEU A 86 -16.68 5.20 -3.01
N LEU A 87 -15.62 4.43 -2.75
CA LEU A 87 -14.26 4.94 -2.73
C LEU A 87 -13.80 5.41 -4.12
N GLY A 88 -14.19 4.69 -5.18
CA GLY A 88 -13.91 5.10 -6.55
C GLY A 88 -14.54 6.45 -6.91
N VAL A 89 -15.79 6.69 -6.50
CA VAL A 89 -16.45 8.00 -6.72
C VAL A 89 -15.80 9.08 -5.86
N MET A 90 -15.55 8.80 -4.58
CA MET A 90 -15.00 9.78 -3.65
C MET A 90 -13.58 10.23 -4.05
N PHE A 91 -12.72 9.31 -4.49
CA PHE A 91 -11.35 9.64 -4.87
C PHE A 91 -11.16 9.89 -6.38
N GLY A 92 -12.11 9.49 -7.23
CA GLY A 92 -12.05 9.71 -8.67
C GLY A 92 -12.83 10.94 -9.14
N VAL A 93 -14.09 11.09 -8.71
CA VAL A 93 -15.01 12.11 -9.23
C VAL A 93 -14.89 13.42 -8.45
N VAL A 94 -14.86 13.36 -7.12
CA VAL A 94 -14.81 14.56 -6.26
C VAL A 94 -13.61 15.48 -6.54
N PRO A 95 -12.36 14.99 -6.69
CA PRO A 95 -11.23 15.88 -6.97
C PRO A 95 -11.28 16.50 -8.37
N LEU A 96 -12.01 15.91 -9.33
CA LEU A 96 -12.22 16.48 -10.66
C LEU A 96 -13.37 17.50 -10.66
N PHE A 97 -14.43 17.23 -9.92
CA PHE A 97 -15.63 18.06 -9.90
C PHE A 97 -15.43 19.36 -9.14
N ARG A 98 -14.64 19.35 -8.05
CA ARG A 98 -14.39 20.55 -7.23
C ARG A 98 -13.71 21.70 -8.01
N PRO A 99 -12.58 21.52 -8.71
CA PRO A 99 -11.95 22.60 -9.48
C PRO A 99 -12.78 22.98 -10.71
N LEU A 100 -13.44 22.01 -11.37
CA LEU A 100 -14.30 22.29 -12.52
C LEU A 100 -15.53 23.12 -12.12
N CYS A 101 -16.18 22.79 -11.00
CA CYS A 101 -17.33 23.52 -10.49
C CYS A 101 -16.93 24.89 -9.92
N LEU A 102 -15.75 25.01 -9.29
CA LEU A 102 -15.19 26.30 -8.89
C LEU A 102 -14.88 27.18 -10.10
N LEU A 103 -14.24 26.65 -11.14
CA LEU A 103 -13.97 27.39 -12.37
C LEU A 103 -15.27 27.80 -13.06
N PHE A 104 -16.26 26.89 -13.12
CA PHE A 104 -17.56 27.16 -13.71
C PHE A 104 -18.32 28.22 -12.91
N ALA A 105 -18.32 28.15 -11.57
CA ALA A 105 -18.95 29.15 -10.71
C ALA A 105 -18.26 30.51 -10.83
N LEU A 106 -16.92 30.56 -10.85
CA LEU A 106 -16.16 31.80 -11.06
C LEU A 106 -16.44 32.41 -12.45
N CYS A 107 -16.43 31.57 -13.50
CA CYS A 107 -16.75 32.00 -14.87
C CYS A 107 -18.22 32.43 -15.00
N PHE A 108 -19.14 31.77 -14.29
CA PHE A 108 -20.56 32.11 -14.25
C PHE A 108 -20.80 33.42 -13.48
N THR A 109 -20.10 33.65 -12.37
CA THR A 109 -20.16 34.93 -11.65
C THR A 109 -19.59 36.08 -12.49
N ASP A 110 -18.57 35.82 -13.31
CA ASP A 110 -17.98 36.83 -14.22
C ASP A 110 -18.95 37.19 -15.36
N LYS A 111 -19.64 36.19 -15.94
CA LYS A 111 -20.71 36.39 -16.94
C LYS A 111 -21.97 37.08 -16.40
N PHE A 112 -22.21 37.03 -15.10
CA PHE A 112 -23.37 37.69 -14.48
C PHE A 112 -23.07 39.14 -14.08
N ASN A 113 -21.82 39.46 -13.74
CA ASN A 113 -21.40 40.82 -13.35
C ASN A 113 -21.03 41.70 -14.56
N HIS A 114 -20.54 41.08 -15.65
CA HIS A 114 -20.38 41.73 -16.94
C HIS A 114 -21.37 41.13 -17.94
N GLY A 115 -22.37 41.92 -18.36
CA GLY A 115 -23.19 41.66 -19.56
C GLY A 115 -22.32 41.47 -20.82
N PRO A 116 -22.90 41.22 -22.01
CA PRO A 116 -22.20 40.63 -23.17
C PRO A 116 -21.07 41.50 -23.75
N THR A 117 -19.92 41.58 -23.08
CA THR A 117 -18.72 42.30 -23.54
C THR A 117 -17.42 41.52 -23.31
N CYS A 118 -17.40 40.50 -22.45
CA CYS A 118 -16.24 39.60 -22.31
C CYS A 118 -16.27 38.47 -23.37
N LEU A 119 -15.96 38.83 -24.62
CA LEU A 119 -15.63 37.90 -25.72
C LEU A 119 -14.27 38.26 -26.37
N MET A 120 -13.41 39.01 -25.67
CA MET A 120 -12.18 39.58 -26.25
C MET A 120 -10.91 39.40 -25.39
N PHE A 121 -10.89 38.50 -24.41
CA PHE A 121 -9.69 38.26 -23.58
C PHE A 121 -9.39 36.77 -23.39
N ILE A 122 -9.48 35.98 -24.47
CA ILE A 122 -8.75 34.71 -24.59
C ILE A 122 -8.09 34.68 -25.97
N ARG A 123 -7.11 35.58 -26.14
CA ARG A 123 -5.98 35.39 -27.05
C ARG A 123 -4.77 35.94 -26.33
N TYR A 124 -4.01 35.06 -25.70
CA TYR A 124 -2.57 34.83 -25.84
C TYR A 124 -2.19 33.73 -24.84
#